data_AF-A0A9E3X0H3-F1
#
_entry.id   AF-A0A9E3X0H3-F1
#
_cell.length_a   1.000
_cell.length_b   1.000
_cell.length_c   1.000
_cell.angle_alpha   90.00
_cell.angle_beta   90.00
_cell.angle_gamma   90.00
#
_symmetry.space_group_name_H-M   'P 1'
#
loop_
_entity.id
_entity.type
_entity.pdbx_description
1 polymer ?
#
loop_
_entity_poly.entity_id
_entity_poly.type
_entity_poly.pdbx_seq_one_letter_code
_entity_poly.pdbx_strand_id
1 'polypeptide(L)'
;MGTKEGQQQDEQQARLAEVETTLGALRRQEVDAVVGDNQVLLLRLHEVEEQLRASESRLRELNHTLEERVAERTAQLEQQAQRLRRLANELTNAEQRARRELATVLHDGLQQILIAMEFQLALVAMDGDQEALTQAQSLLRDAMQASRSLAYELAPPTLYESTLEDSLVWLARWFQRNHGFTVAVDIPDSLPLLPESAKVFLFSATRELLLNAVKYSGVQQSEVSCTSPDTGWV
;
A
#
# COMPACT_ATOMS: atom_id res chain seq x y z
N MET A 1 27.85 57.94 -101.61
CA MET A 1 26.79 57.88 -100.59
C MET A 1 26.80 56.56 -99.79
N GLY A 2 27.39 55.46 -100.28
CA GLY A 2 27.34 54.14 -99.61
C GLY A 2 28.42 53.79 -98.55
N THR A 3 29.27 54.71 -98.11
CA THR A 3 30.36 54.41 -97.13
C THR A 3 29.97 54.61 -95.66
N LYS A 4 28.92 55.38 -95.35
CA LYS A 4 28.43 55.57 -93.97
C LYS A 4 27.37 54.53 -93.54
N GLU A 5 26.54 54.07 -94.48
CA GLU A 5 25.47 53.09 -94.19
C GLU A 5 26.01 51.68 -93.91
N GLY A 6 27.03 51.22 -94.64
CA GLY A 6 27.66 49.90 -94.40
C GLY A 6 28.41 49.83 -93.07
N GLN A 7 29.13 50.90 -92.69
CA GLN A 7 29.77 50.97 -91.38
C GLN A 7 28.75 51.07 -90.22
N GLN A 8 27.63 51.76 -90.41
CA GLN A 8 26.55 51.80 -89.42
C GLN A 8 25.85 50.44 -89.27
N GLN A 9 25.65 49.69 -90.36
CA GLN A 9 25.07 48.35 -90.32
C GLN A 9 26.00 47.34 -89.66
N ASP A 10 27.30 47.36 -89.97
CA ASP A 10 28.29 46.50 -89.31
C ASP A 10 28.40 46.81 -87.80
N GLU A 11 28.36 48.09 -87.42
CA GLU A 11 28.37 48.50 -86.01
C GLU A 11 27.08 48.10 -85.28
N GLN A 12 25.91 48.20 -85.95
CA GLN A 12 24.64 47.71 -85.39
C GLN A 12 24.60 46.19 -85.27
N GLN A 13 25.15 45.45 -86.23
CA GLN A 13 25.26 43.99 -86.16
C GLN A 13 26.22 43.54 -85.06
N ALA A 14 27.36 44.22 -84.90
CA ALA A 14 28.29 43.96 -83.80
C ALA A 14 27.64 44.19 -82.43
N ARG A 15 26.88 45.30 -82.26
CA ARG A 15 26.13 45.58 -81.03
C ARG A 15 25.01 44.56 -80.78
N LEU A 16 24.31 44.10 -81.81
CA LEU A 16 23.28 43.05 -81.69
C LEU A 16 23.90 41.71 -81.26
N ALA A 17 25.04 41.33 -81.85
CA ALA A 17 25.77 40.12 -81.46
C ALA A 17 26.30 40.21 -80.02
N GLU A 18 26.78 41.38 -79.59
CA GLU A 18 27.19 41.63 -78.21
C GLU A 18 25.99 41.49 -77.25
N VAL A 19 24.85 42.11 -77.58
CA VAL A 19 23.61 42.02 -76.80
C VAL A 19 23.11 40.57 -76.68
N GLU A 20 23.07 39.82 -77.78
CA GLU A 20 22.70 38.38 -77.77
C GLU A 20 23.66 37.55 -76.93
N THR A 21 24.95 37.86 -76.96
CA THR A 21 25.96 37.19 -76.14
C THR A 21 25.74 37.48 -74.65
N THR A 22 25.48 38.74 -74.27
CA THR A 22 25.11 39.11 -72.90
C THR A 22 23.79 38.46 -72.45
N LEU A 23 22.76 38.42 -73.30
CA LEU A 23 21.50 37.74 -73.01
C LEU A 23 21.69 36.22 -72.81
N GLY A 24 22.53 35.59 -73.64
CA GLY A 24 22.88 34.18 -73.50
C GLY A 24 23.72 33.88 -72.26
N ALA A 25 24.55 34.81 -71.81
CA ALA A 25 25.28 34.70 -70.54
C ALA A 25 24.33 34.86 -69.34
N LEU A 26 23.44 35.86 -69.35
CA LEU A 26 22.47 36.10 -68.30
C LEU A 26 21.49 34.93 -68.14
N ARG A 27 20.99 34.38 -69.25
CA ARG A 27 20.11 33.21 -69.24
C ARG A 27 20.79 31.95 -68.69
N ARG A 28 22.08 31.74 -68.97
CA ARG A 28 22.86 30.64 -68.37
C ARG A 28 23.03 30.84 -66.87
N GLN A 29 23.33 32.06 -66.44
CA GLN A 29 23.44 32.40 -65.02
C GLN A 29 22.12 32.19 -64.26
N GLU A 30 20.97 32.54 -64.85
CA GLU A 30 19.64 32.27 -64.27
C GLU A 30 19.34 30.77 -64.17
N VAL A 31 19.68 29.99 -65.21
CA VAL A 31 19.49 28.53 -65.19
C VAL A 31 20.39 27.88 -64.13
N ASP A 32 21.66 28.27 -64.04
CA ASP A 32 22.58 27.76 -63.02
C ASP A 32 22.13 28.13 -61.60
N ALA A 33 21.58 29.34 -61.40
CA ALA A 33 21.01 29.76 -60.12
C ALA A 33 19.78 28.91 -59.73
N VAL A 34 18.84 28.69 -60.66
CA VAL A 34 17.64 27.87 -60.42
C VAL A 34 17.99 26.40 -60.17
N VAL A 35 18.97 25.87 -60.89
CA VAL A 35 19.48 24.50 -60.68
C VAL A 35 20.14 24.39 -59.30
N GLY A 36 20.95 25.38 -58.91
CA GLY A 36 21.54 25.46 -57.57
C GLY A 36 20.50 25.51 -56.45
N ASP A 37 19.48 26.36 -56.58
CA ASP A 37 18.40 26.50 -55.60
C ASP A 37 17.60 25.20 -55.44
N ASN A 38 17.26 24.52 -56.55
CA ASN A 38 16.59 23.22 -56.51
C ASN A 38 17.46 22.14 -55.88
N GLN A 39 18.78 22.16 -56.12
CA GLN A 39 19.71 21.19 -55.54
C GLN A 39 19.83 21.39 -54.01
N VAL A 40 19.83 22.64 -53.54
CA VAL A 40 19.76 22.98 -52.11
C VAL A 40 18.42 22.52 -51.50
N LEU A 41 17.30 22.70 -52.21
CA LEU A 41 15.98 22.28 -51.74
C LEU A 41 15.89 20.74 -51.60
N LEU A 42 16.43 19.99 -52.56
CA LEU A 42 16.48 18.52 -52.53
C LEU A 42 17.33 18.01 -51.36
N LEU A 43 18.47 18.64 -51.08
CA LEU A 43 19.29 18.32 -49.92
C LEU A 43 18.53 18.53 -48.60
N ARG A 44 17.82 19.66 -48.47
CA ARG A 44 16.97 19.94 -47.30
C ARG A 44 15.81 18.96 -47.16
N LEU A 45 15.16 18.58 -48.26
CA LEU A 45 14.10 17.57 -48.26
C LEU A 45 14.63 16.22 -47.78
N HIS A 46 15.80 15.80 -48.28
CA HIS A 46 16.43 14.56 -47.85
C HIS A 46 16.78 14.58 -46.35
N GLU A 47 17.33 15.68 -45.85
CA GLU A 47 17.63 15.86 -44.42
C GLU A 47 16.37 15.78 -43.56
N VAL A 48 15.27 16.41 -43.98
CA VAL A 48 13.97 16.34 -43.27
C VAL A 48 13.38 14.92 -43.31
N GLU A 49 13.49 14.22 -44.45
CA GLU A 49 13.05 12.82 -44.56
C GLU A 49 13.84 11.89 -43.63
N GLU A 50 15.16 12.08 -43.54
CA GLU A 50 16.02 11.33 -42.61
C GLU A 50 15.66 11.63 -41.16
N GLN A 51 15.46 12.91 -40.81
CA GLN A 51 15.02 13.31 -39.48
C GLN A 51 13.64 12.74 -39.11
N LEU A 52 12.69 12.74 -40.06
CA LEU A 52 11.37 12.15 -39.86
C LEU A 52 11.48 10.66 -39.60
N ARG A 53 12.22 9.91 -40.43
CA ARG A 53 12.46 8.47 -40.25
C ARG A 53 13.13 8.16 -38.91
N ALA A 54 14.10 8.96 -38.50
CA ALA A 54 14.76 8.82 -37.21
C ALA A 54 13.77 9.07 -36.04
N SER A 55 12.92 10.09 -36.15
CA SER A 55 11.90 10.41 -35.14
C SER A 55 10.83 9.33 -35.03
N GLU A 56 10.35 8.80 -36.16
CA GLU A 56 9.38 7.70 -36.20
C GLU A 56 9.96 6.44 -35.56
N SER A 57 11.21 6.12 -35.85
CA SER A 57 11.89 4.96 -35.28
C SER A 57 12.03 5.11 -33.76
N ARG A 58 12.40 6.30 -33.29
CA ARG A 58 12.49 6.63 -31.86
C ARG A 58 11.12 6.55 -31.17
N LEU A 59 10.05 7.03 -31.81
CA LEU A 59 8.69 6.93 -31.29
C LEU A 59 8.22 5.48 -31.19
N ARG A 60 8.52 4.64 -32.18
CA ARG A 60 8.21 3.21 -32.14
C ARG A 60 8.93 2.51 -30.99
N GLU A 61 10.22 2.78 -30.81
CA GLU A 61 11.00 2.22 -29.71
C GLU A 61 10.47 2.67 -28.35
N LEU A 62 10.20 3.97 -28.18
CA LEU A 62 9.61 4.51 -26.94
C LEU A 62 8.24 3.91 -26.65
N ASN A 63 7.35 3.81 -27.65
CA ASN A 63 6.04 3.17 -27.48
C ASN A 63 6.20 1.72 -27.07
N HIS A 64 7.09 0.97 -27.70
CA HIS A 64 7.32 -0.42 -27.33
C HIS A 64 7.80 -0.56 -25.88
N THR A 65 8.79 0.23 -25.47
CA THR A 65 9.27 0.23 -24.08
C THR A 65 8.18 0.67 -23.08
N LEU A 66 7.33 1.64 -23.46
CA LEU A 66 6.21 2.05 -22.62
C LEU A 66 5.17 0.94 -22.48
N GLU A 67 4.82 0.25 -23.57
CA GLU A 67 3.92 -0.90 -23.55
C GLU A 67 4.45 -2.01 -22.65
N GLU A 68 5.74 -2.34 -22.75
CA GLU A 68 6.40 -3.32 -21.87
C GLU A 68 6.32 -2.90 -20.40
N ARG A 69 6.66 -1.65 -20.09
CA ARG A 69 6.59 -1.12 -18.71
C ARG A 69 5.17 -1.10 -18.17
N VAL A 70 4.19 -0.75 -18.99
CA VAL A 70 2.76 -0.75 -18.60
C VAL A 70 2.31 -2.19 -18.34
N ALA A 71 2.68 -3.15 -19.19
CA ALA A 71 2.36 -4.56 -18.98
C ALA A 71 2.98 -5.09 -17.69
N GLU A 72 4.27 -4.80 -17.44
CA GLU A 72 4.96 -5.19 -16.21
C GLU A 72 4.29 -4.60 -14.97
N ARG A 73 4.00 -3.29 -14.98
CA ARG A 73 3.36 -2.61 -13.85
C ARG A 73 1.94 -3.11 -13.61
N THR A 74 1.19 -3.40 -14.67
CA THR A 74 -0.16 -3.97 -14.56
C THR A 74 -0.11 -5.35 -13.91
N ALA A 75 0.81 -6.21 -14.35
CA ALA A 75 1.01 -7.54 -13.74
C ALA A 75 1.42 -7.46 -12.26
N GLN A 76 2.30 -6.52 -11.90
CA GLN A 76 2.68 -6.26 -10.51
C GLN A 76 1.49 -5.82 -9.65
N LEU A 77 0.66 -4.90 -10.17
CA LEU A 77 -0.54 -4.44 -9.48
C LEU A 77 -1.57 -5.56 -9.30
N GLU A 78 -1.76 -6.41 -10.31
CA GLU A 78 -2.65 -7.57 -10.21
C GLU A 78 -2.18 -8.57 -9.14
N GLN A 79 -0.88 -8.86 -9.09
CA GLN A 79 -0.31 -9.70 -8.03
C GLN A 79 -0.49 -9.10 -6.64
N GLN A 80 -0.25 -7.79 -6.48
CA GLN A 80 -0.46 -7.10 -5.22
C GLN A 80 -1.94 -7.11 -4.80
N ALA A 81 -2.86 -6.85 -5.73
CA ALA A 81 -4.29 -6.90 -5.49
C ALA A 81 -4.75 -8.31 -5.08
N GLN A 82 -4.21 -9.36 -5.71
CA GLN A 82 -4.51 -10.74 -5.34
C GLN A 82 -3.98 -11.08 -3.94
N ARG A 83 -2.78 -10.62 -3.60
CA ARG A 83 -2.20 -10.79 -2.26
C ARG A 83 -3.03 -10.07 -1.20
N LEU A 84 -3.46 -8.83 -1.45
CA LEU A 84 -4.34 -8.08 -0.55
C LEU A 84 -5.69 -8.78 -0.35
N ARG A 85 -6.33 -9.25 -1.43
CA ARG A 85 -7.59 -10.01 -1.33
C ARG A 85 -7.43 -11.26 -0.49
N ARG A 86 -6.33 -11.99 -0.67
CA ARG A 86 -6.04 -13.19 0.14
C ARG A 86 -5.89 -12.84 1.62
N LEU A 87 -5.09 -11.83 1.94
CA LEU A 87 -4.88 -11.39 3.32
C LEU A 87 -6.18 -10.89 3.97
N ALA A 88 -7.02 -10.15 3.23
CA ALA A 88 -8.32 -9.70 3.71
C ALA A 88 -9.26 -10.88 4.02
N ASN A 89 -9.25 -11.91 3.18
CA ASN A 89 -10.02 -13.14 3.43
C ASN A 89 -9.49 -13.92 4.64
N GLU A 90 -8.17 -14.04 4.78
CA GLU A 90 -7.54 -14.68 5.95
C GLU A 90 -7.90 -13.94 7.24
N LEU A 91 -7.86 -12.60 7.22
CA LEU A 91 -8.27 -11.75 8.35
C LEU A 91 -9.74 -11.93 8.70
N THR A 92 -10.63 -11.90 7.70
CA THR A 92 -12.07 -12.08 7.89
C THR A 92 -12.37 -13.46 8.49
N ASN A 93 -11.72 -14.51 8.00
CA ASN A 93 -11.88 -15.86 8.54
C ASN A 93 -11.32 -15.99 9.96
N ALA A 94 -10.20 -15.33 10.27
CA ALA A 94 -9.66 -15.28 11.62
C ALA A 94 -10.64 -14.58 12.59
N GLU A 95 -11.20 -13.43 12.19
CA GLU A 95 -12.20 -12.71 12.96
C GLU A 95 -13.46 -13.55 13.22
N GLN A 96 -13.97 -14.24 12.19
CA GLN A 96 -15.13 -15.12 12.33
C GLN A 96 -14.87 -16.31 13.25
N ARG A 97 -13.67 -16.91 13.19
CA ARG A 97 -13.27 -17.98 14.11
C ARG A 97 -13.21 -17.49 15.55
N ALA A 98 -12.54 -16.36 15.78
CA ALA A 98 -12.49 -15.74 17.09
C ALA A 98 -13.90 -15.47 17.61
N ARG A 99 -14.77 -14.82 16.81
CA ARG A 99 -16.15 -14.52 17.21
C ARG A 99 -16.97 -15.76 17.57
N ARG A 100 -16.76 -16.88 16.85
CA ARG A 100 -17.43 -18.16 17.17
C ARG A 100 -16.90 -18.77 18.47
N GLU A 101 -15.58 -18.82 18.64
CA GLU A 101 -14.96 -19.32 19.87
C GLU A 101 -15.43 -18.51 21.08
N LEU A 102 -15.44 -17.18 20.95
CA LEU A 102 -15.96 -16.26 21.96
C LEU A 102 -17.44 -16.49 22.27
N ALA A 103 -18.27 -16.70 21.25
CA ALA A 103 -19.67 -17.03 21.45
C ALA A 103 -19.84 -18.38 22.17
N THR A 104 -19.02 -19.39 21.86
CA THR A 104 -19.05 -20.70 22.52
C THR A 104 -18.63 -20.60 23.98
N VAL A 105 -17.50 -19.96 24.30
CA VAL A 105 -17.06 -19.82 25.70
C VAL A 105 -18.05 -18.97 26.51
N LEU A 106 -18.60 -17.90 25.91
CA LEU A 106 -19.65 -17.10 26.54
C LEU A 106 -20.89 -17.94 26.80
N HIS A 107 -21.39 -18.64 25.77
CA HIS A 107 -22.62 -19.41 25.86
C HIS A 107 -22.47 -20.54 26.89
N ASP A 108 -21.49 -21.43 26.74
CA ASP A 108 -21.40 -22.62 27.58
C ASP A 108 -21.10 -22.27 29.05
N GLY A 109 -20.20 -21.29 29.29
CA GLY A 109 -19.83 -20.85 30.63
C GLY A 109 -20.95 -20.09 31.36
N LEU A 110 -21.58 -19.11 30.70
CA LEU A 110 -22.67 -18.36 31.34
C LEU A 110 -23.96 -19.18 31.46
N GLN A 111 -24.33 -19.99 30.45
CA GLN A 111 -25.58 -20.78 30.53
C GLN A 111 -25.54 -21.72 31.75
N GLN A 112 -24.42 -22.41 31.98
CA GLN A 112 -24.30 -23.34 33.11
C GLN A 112 -24.47 -22.64 34.46
N ILE A 113 -23.85 -21.47 34.63
CA ILE A 113 -23.94 -20.72 35.88
C ILE A 113 -25.35 -20.13 36.07
N LEU A 114 -25.97 -19.63 35.01
CA LEU A 114 -27.33 -19.09 35.05
C LEU A 114 -28.38 -20.17 35.39
N ILE A 115 -28.26 -21.38 34.81
CA ILE A 115 -29.15 -22.51 35.11
C ILE A 115 -28.98 -22.95 36.58
N ALA A 116 -27.74 -23.04 37.07
CA ALA A 116 -27.48 -23.38 38.47
C ALA A 116 -28.07 -22.33 39.43
N MET A 117 -27.98 -21.06 39.07
CA MET A 117 -28.57 -19.96 39.83
C MET A 117 -30.11 -19.99 39.82
N GLU A 118 -30.73 -20.27 38.66
CA GLU A 118 -32.19 -20.42 38.54
C GLU A 118 -32.71 -21.55 39.44
N PHE A 119 -32.01 -22.68 39.48
CA PHE A 119 -32.35 -23.82 40.35
C PHE A 119 -32.27 -23.45 41.84
N GLN A 120 -31.18 -22.78 42.27
CA GLN A 120 -31.02 -22.35 43.66
C GLN A 120 -32.08 -21.33 44.10
N LEU A 121 -32.43 -20.37 43.23
CA LEU A 121 -33.50 -19.42 43.49
C LEU A 121 -34.87 -20.10 43.60
N ALA A 122 -35.12 -21.16 42.82
CA ALA A 122 -36.34 -21.95 42.93
C ALA A 122 -36.43 -22.67 44.30
N LEU A 123 -35.33 -23.22 44.82
CA LEU A 123 -35.31 -23.81 46.17
C LEU A 123 -35.63 -22.78 47.26
N VAL A 124 -35.06 -21.58 47.17
CA VAL A 124 -35.36 -20.48 48.12
C VAL A 124 -36.83 -20.10 48.07
N ALA A 125 -37.42 -20.02 46.87
CA ALA A 125 -38.81 -19.65 46.69
C ALA A 125 -39.79 -20.69 47.26
N MET A 126 -39.38 -21.95 47.37
CA MET A 126 -40.21 -23.03 47.93
C MET A 126 -40.15 -23.11 49.45
N ASP A 127 -38.95 -23.02 50.06
CA ASP A 127 -38.76 -23.32 51.48
C ASP A 127 -38.24 -22.13 52.34
N GLY A 128 -37.95 -20.97 51.73
CA GLY A 128 -37.37 -19.83 52.45
C GLY A 128 -35.95 -20.09 52.97
N ASP A 129 -35.27 -21.08 52.40
CA ASP A 129 -33.96 -21.55 52.86
C ASP A 129 -32.87 -20.50 52.62
N GLN A 130 -32.36 -19.95 53.73
CA GLN A 130 -31.29 -18.96 53.74
C GLN A 130 -29.98 -19.51 53.15
N GLU A 131 -29.77 -20.83 53.23
CA GLU A 131 -28.57 -21.50 52.74
C GLU A 131 -28.57 -21.59 51.21
N ALA A 132 -29.72 -21.95 50.61
CA ALA A 132 -29.95 -21.90 49.17
C ALA A 132 -29.81 -20.46 48.59
N LEU A 133 -30.24 -19.43 49.34
CA LEU A 133 -30.07 -18.03 48.92
C LEU A 133 -28.59 -17.63 48.89
N THR A 134 -27.82 -18.12 49.87
CA THR A 134 -26.38 -17.88 49.95
C THR A 134 -25.64 -18.59 48.81
N GLN A 135 -26.04 -19.80 48.43
CA GLN A 135 -25.51 -20.51 47.27
C GLN A 135 -25.86 -19.82 45.95
N ALA A 136 -27.11 -19.36 45.76
CA ALA A 136 -27.50 -18.57 44.59
C ALA A 136 -26.65 -17.30 44.43
N GLN A 137 -26.39 -16.58 45.52
CA GLN A 137 -25.52 -15.40 45.52
C GLN A 137 -24.06 -15.75 45.19
N SER A 138 -23.58 -16.93 45.59
CA SER A 138 -22.25 -17.41 45.20
C SER A 138 -22.16 -17.67 43.69
N LEU A 139 -23.13 -18.41 43.13
CA LEU A 139 -23.18 -18.69 41.70
C LEU A 139 -23.31 -17.40 40.86
N LEU A 140 -24.08 -16.42 41.32
CA LEU A 140 -24.16 -15.11 40.67
C LEU A 140 -22.78 -14.41 40.64
N ARG A 141 -22.01 -14.49 41.73
CA ARG A 141 -20.64 -13.95 41.77
C ARG A 141 -19.73 -14.68 40.80
N ASP A 142 -19.82 -16.00 40.72
CA ASP A 142 -19.04 -16.81 39.78
C ASP A 142 -19.40 -16.48 38.32
N ALA A 143 -20.69 -16.27 38.01
CA ALA A 143 -21.16 -15.83 36.69
C ALA A 143 -20.62 -14.44 36.34
N MET A 144 -20.69 -13.48 37.26
CA MET A 144 -20.12 -12.15 37.06
C MET A 144 -18.61 -12.22 36.86
N GLN A 145 -17.90 -13.09 37.58
CA GLN A 145 -16.47 -13.28 37.43
C GLN A 145 -16.12 -13.94 36.09
N ALA A 146 -16.85 -14.97 35.67
CA ALA A 146 -16.68 -15.61 34.36
C ALA A 146 -16.96 -14.63 33.21
N SER A 147 -18.05 -13.86 33.29
CA SER A 147 -18.39 -12.83 32.31
C SER A 147 -17.31 -11.74 32.22
N ARG A 148 -16.79 -11.28 33.37
CA ARG A 148 -15.68 -10.32 33.40
C ARG A 148 -14.40 -10.91 32.82
N SER A 149 -14.01 -12.12 33.19
CA SER A 149 -12.83 -12.79 32.64
C SER A 149 -12.91 -12.93 31.12
N LEU A 150 -14.09 -13.26 30.60
CA LEU A 150 -14.29 -13.34 29.15
C LEU A 150 -14.22 -11.96 28.49
N ALA A 151 -14.84 -10.94 29.08
CA ALA A 151 -14.72 -9.56 28.61
C ALA A 151 -13.24 -9.11 28.59
N TYR A 152 -12.45 -9.53 29.58
CA TYR A 152 -11.00 -9.28 29.64
C TYR A 152 -10.21 -10.00 28.54
N GLU A 153 -10.60 -11.22 28.15
CA GLU A 153 -10.01 -11.95 27.01
C GLU A 153 -10.43 -11.35 25.65
N LEU A 154 -11.61 -10.75 25.58
CA LEU A 154 -12.21 -10.16 24.40
C LEU A 154 -11.68 -8.77 24.07
N ALA A 155 -11.67 -7.90 25.07
CA ALA A 155 -11.34 -6.50 24.96
C ALA A 155 -10.86 -6.03 26.35
N PRO A 156 -9.55 -6.09 26.63
CA PRO A 156 -9.02 -5.58 27.89
C PRO A 156 -9.45 -4.12 28.04
N PRO A 157 -10.08 -3.73 29.16
CA PRO A 157 -10.59 -2.38 29.36
C PRO A 157 -9.45 -1.33 29.32
N THR A 158 -8.23 -1.74 29.65
CA THR A 158 -7.03 -0.91 29.52
C THR A 158 -6.66 -0.62 28.06
N LEU A 159 -7.01 -1.48 27.10
CA LEU A 159 -6.53 -1.34 25.73
C LEU A 159 -7.02 -0.05 25.07
N TYR A 160 -8.23 0.40 25.36
CA TYR A 160 -8.83 1.60 24.74
C TYR A 160 -8.67 2.87 25.59
N GLU A 161 -8.53 2.72 26.91
CA GLU A 161 -8.54 3.84 27.87
C GLU A 161 -7.15 4.15 28.46
N SER A 162 -6.14 3.32 28.18
CA SER A 162 -4.78 3.47 28.72
C SER A 162 -3.68 3.38 27.66
N THR A 163 -2.44 3.60 28.10
CA THR A 163 -1.24 3.52 27.27
C THR A 163 -0.92 2.06 26.91
N LEU A 164 -0.06 1.83 25.91
CA LEU A 164 0.36 0.47 25.54
C LEU A 164 1.13 -0.18 26.70
N GLU A 165 1.94 0.63 27.38
CA GLU A 165 2.74 0.28 28.55
C GLU A 165 1.86 -0.27 29.67
N ASP A 166 0.83 0.48 30.05
CA ASP A 166 -0.14 0.07 31.06
C ASP A 166 -0.86 -1.22 30.66
N SER A 167 -1.21 -1.33 29.37
CA SER A 167 -1.88 -2.50 28.82
C SER A 167 -0.99 -3.75 28.87
N LEU A 168 0.30 -3.64 28.59
CA LEU A 168 1.26 -4.75 28.65
C LEU A 168 1.58 -5.18 30.08
N VAL A 169 1.72 -4.22 31.01
CA VAL A 169 1.88 -4.53 32.44
C VAL A 169 0.63 -5.23 32.98
N TRP A 170 -0.55 -4.76 32.57
CA TRP A 170 -1.80 -5.44 32.91
C TRP A 170 -1.84 -6.86 32.36
N LEU A 171 -1.42 -7.06 31.10
CA LEU A 171 -1.39 -8.37 30.45
C LEU A 171 -0.49 -9.36 31.20
N ALA A 172 0.70 -8.92 31.63
CA ALA A 172 1.60 -9.74 32.43
C ALA A 172 0.95 -10.21 33.74
N ARG A 173 0.25 -9.33 34.45
CA ARG A 173 -0.50 -9.69 35.66
C ARG A 173 -1.65 -10.64 35.37
N TRP A 174 -2.31 -10.50 34.22
CA TRP A 174 -3.38 -11.38 33.79
C TRP A 174 -2.86 -12.82 33.56
N PHE A 175 -1.73 -12.98 32.85
CA PHE A 175 -1.09 -14.29 32.65
C PHE A 175 -0.67 -14.94 33.96
N GLN A 176 -0.12 -14.16 34.91
CA GLN A 176 0.25 -14.70 36.21
C GLN A 176 -0.98 -15.22 36.99
N ARG A 177 -2.10 -14.48 36.96
CA ARG A 177 -3.31 -14.86 37.69
C ARG A 177 -4.04 -16.05 37.06
N ASN A 178 -4.12 -16.10 35.74
CA ASN A 178 -4.97 -17.05 35.03
C ASN A 178 -4.22 -18.31 34.57
N HIS A 179 -2.92 -18.20 34.33
CA HIS A 179 -2.09 -19.30 33.81
C HIS A 179 -0.91 -19.65 34.73
N GLY A 180 -0.70 -18.91 35.83
CA GLY A 180 0.49 -19.08 36.67
C GLY A 180 1.81 -18.76 35.94
N PHE A 181 1.74 -18.04 34.82
CA PHE A 181 2.85 -17.79 33.91
C PHE A 181 3.43 -16.39 34.13
N THR A 182 4.71 -16.32 34.49
CA THR A 182 5.37 -15.06 34.85
C THR A 182 5.90 -14.33 33.63
N VAL A 183 5.42 -13.12 33.39
CA VAL A 183 5.88 -12.28 32.28
C VAL A 183 6.62 -11.08 32.84
N ALA A 184 7.93 -10.98 32.58
CA ALA A 184 8.71 -9.78 32.82
C ALA A 184 8.43 -8.76 31.71
N VAL A 185 8.22 -7.50 32.09
CA VAL A 185 7.90 -6.41 31.15
C VAL A 185 8.96 -5.34 31.30
N ASP A 186 9.78 -5.16 30.25
CA ASP A 186 10.85 -4.18 30.19
C ASP A 186 10.53 -3.14 29.09
N ILE A 187 9.94 -2.01 29.50
CA ILE A 187 9.47 -0.98 28.59
C ILE A 187 10.06 0.37 29.03
N PRO A 188 10.50 1.23 28.09
CA PRO A 188 10.93 2.59 28.39
C PRO A 188 9.84 3.39 29.12
N ASP A 189 10.23 4.38 29.92
CA ASP A 189 9.32 5.25 30.68
C ASP A 189 8.29 5.99 29.81
N SER A 190 8.55 6.12 28.51
CA SER A 190 7.61 6.66 27.52
C SER A 190 7.84 6.03 26.15
N LEU A 191 6.77 5.48 25.58
CA LEU A 191 6.70 5.16 24.16
C LEU A 191 6.16 6.36 23.35
N PRO A 192 6.52 6.46 22.06
CA PRO A 192 5.90 7.42 21.17
C PRO A 192 4.39 7.17 21.06
N LEU A 193 3.63 8.24 20.80
CA LEU A 193 2.18 8.15 20.66
C LEU A 193 1.84 7.28 19.43
N LEU A 194 1.27 6.10 19.68
CA LEU A 194 0.90 5.15 18.63
C LEU A 194 -0.54 5.40 18.16
N PRO A 195 -0.83 5.24 16.85
CA PRO A 195 -2.20 5.12 16.38
C PRO A 195 -2.93 3.97 17.09
N GLU A 196 -4.22 4.14 17.35
CA GLU A 196 -5.04 3.14 18.06
C GLU A 196 -4.93 1.74 17.42
N SER A 197 -4.94 1.67 16.09
CA SER A 197 -4.79 0.43 15.34
C SER A 197 -3.46 -0.27 15.59
N ALA A 198 -2.36 0.48 15.72
CA ALA A 198 -1.04 -0.07 16.02
C ALA A 198 -0.96 -0.57 17.46
N LYS A 199 -1.54 0.17 18.42
CA LYS A 199 -1.64 -0.27 19.83
C LYS A 199 -2.43 -1.58 19.96
N VAL A 200 -3.61 -1.65 19.34
CA VAL A 200 -4.46 -2.85 19.33
C VAL A 200 -3.74 -4.03 18.70
N PHE A 201 -3.04 -3.80 17.58
CA PHE A 201 -2.27 -4.82 16.89
C PHE A 201 -1.13 -5.36 17.75
N LEU A 202 -0.28 -4.48 18.30
CA LEU A 202 0.87 -4.85 19.13
C LEU A 202 0.42 -5.63 20.37
N PHE A 203 -0.61 -5.13 21.06
CA PHE A 203 -1.18 -5.82 22.21
C PHE A 203 -1.68 -7.24 21.85
N SER A 204 -2.45 -7.36 20.76
CA SER A 204 -3.02 -8.64 20.34
C SER A 204 -1.94 -9.63 19.91
N ALA A 205 -0.92 -9.15 19.19
CA ALA A 205 0.23 -9.95 18.79
C ALA A 205 1.02 -10.46 20.01
N THR A 206 1.33 -9.58 20.96
CA THR A 206 2.02 -9.96 22.20
C THR A 206 1.21 -10.99 22.99
N ARG A 207 -0.11 -10.79 23.13
CA ARG A 207 -0.99 -11.76 23.81
C ARG A 207 -0.94 -13.14 23.15
N GLU A 208 -1.06 -13.21 21.83
CA GLU A 208 -1.05 -14.49 21.12
C GLU A 208 0.30 -15.20 21.23
N LEU A 209 1.40 -14.44 21.16
CA LEU A 209 2.75 -14.97 21.37
C LEU A 209 2.92 -15.53 22.79
N LEU A 210 2.40 -14.84 23.80
CA LEU A 210 2.42 -15.30 25.18
C LEU A 210 1.53 -16.54 25.39
N LEU A 211 0.35 -16.60 24.77
CA LEU A 211 -0.50 -17.80 24.78
C LEU A 211 0.21 -19.00 24.16
N ASN A 212 0.91 -18.77 23.04
CA ASN A 212 1.72 -19.80 22.41
C ASN A 212 2.89 -20.23 23.32
N ALA A 213 3.52 -19.29 24.02
CA ALA A 213 4.54 -19.62 25.00
C ALA A 213 3.97 -20.50 26.14
N VAL A 214 2.82 -20.14 26.70
CA VAL A 214 2.14 -20.94 27.73
C VAL A 214 1.85 -22.37 27.23
N LYS A 215 1.37 -22.51 25.99
CA LYS A 215 0.97 -23.80 25.42
C LYS A 215 2.16 -24.68 25.01
N TYR A 216 3.24 -24.08 24.51
CA TYR A 216 4.26 -24.82 23.75
C TYR A 216 5.70 -24.65 24.24
N SER A 217 6.01 -23.66 25.08
CA SER A 217 7.40 -23.37 25.45
C SER A 217 8.01 -24.37 26.45
N GLY A 218 7.18 -25.05 27.25
CA GLY A 218 7.64 -25.90 28.34
C GLY A 218 8.27 -25.16 29.53
N VAL A 219 8.26 -23.83 29.53
CA VAL A 219 8.72 -22.99 30.65
C VAL A 219 7.55 -22.26 31.33
N GLN A 220 7.79 -21.67 32.50
CA GLN A 220 6.78 -20.92 33.27
C GLN A 220 6.99 -19.41 33.24
N GLN A 221 7.96 -18.92 32.45
CA GLN A 221 8.30 -17.51 32.39
C GLN A 221 8.67 -17.03 30.99
N SER A 222 8.43 -15.75 30.70
CA SER A 222 8.89 -15.05 29.50
C SER A 222 9.19 -13.58 29.77
N GLU A 223 9.79 -12.91 28.80
CA GLU A 223 10.07 -11.48 28.84
C GLU A 223 9.46 -10.80 27.61
N VAL A 224 8.90 -9.61 27.83
CA VAL A 224 8.41 -8.71 26.79
C VAL A 224 9.19 -7.40 26.92
N SER A 225 9.93 -7.04 25.88
CA SER A 225 10.65 -5.77 25.83
C SER A 225 10.20 -4.91 24.66
N CYS A 226 10.25 -3.59 24.84
CA CYS A 226 9.98 -2.62 23.80
C CYS A 226 11.19 -1.69 23.63
N THR A 227 11.59 -1.47 22.38
CA THR A 227 12.67 -0.52 22.06
C THR A 227 12.17 0.43 21.00
N SER A 228 12.35 1.74 21.23
CA SER A 228 12.17 2.75 20.19
C SER A 228 13.54 3.05 19.61
N PRO A 229 13.74 2.94 18.28
CA PRO A 229 14.92 3.52 17.67
C PRO A 229 14.90 5.05 17.87
N ASP A 230 16.04 5.65 18.21
CA ASP A 230 16.21 7.10 18.39
C ASP A 230 15.90 7.92 17.10
N THR A 231 15.83 7.24 15.96
CA THR A 231 15.38 7.80 14.69
C THR A 231 13.93 7.44 14.47
N GLY A 232 13.04 8.44 14.53
CA GLY A 232 11.61 8.28 14.27
C GLY A 232 11.32 7.48 12.99
N TRP A 233 10.20 6.75 13.01
CA TRP A 233 9.72 5.98 11.86
C TRP A 233 9.62 6.89 10.63
N VAL A 234 10.49 6.67 9.64
CA VAL A 234 10.47 7.35 8.33
C VAL A 234 9.35 6.80 7.47
#